data_AF-A0A7J3QG74-F1
#
_entry.id   AF-A0A7J3QG74-F1
#
_cell.length_a   1.000
_cell.length_b   1.000
_cell.length_c   1.000
_cell.angle_alpha   90.00
_cell.angle_beta   90.00
_cell.angle_gamma   90.00
#
_symmetry.space_group_name_H-M   'P 1'
#
loop_
_entity.id
_entity.type
_entity.pdbx_description
1 polymer ?
#
loop_
_entity_poly.entity_id
_entity_poly.type
_entity_poly.pdbx_seq_one_letter_code
_entity_poly.pdbx_strand_id
1 'polypeptide(L)'
;MASELAKTRLAELEVYIAHGVHIGTRQRTGSMRRFIYRVRQGVNILDVEKTDERIAVAARFLARHDPKDVVVVSARQYGQYPVKKFGEVTGVRTIIGRFIPGTFTNPNLGFFFEPKVLVVTDPLADEQPLREAAEIMIPTVGICDSDNETADIDLIIPANNKSRKSLAFVYWLLAKQLLTERGEVTKD
;
A
#
# COMPACT_ATOMS: atom_id res chain seq x y z
N MET A 1 28.78 18.89 11.05
CA MET A 1 28.46 17.63 11.76
C MET A 1 26.99 17.24 11.56
N ALA A 2 26.56 17.10 10.31
CA ALA A 2 25.21 16.65 9.95
C ALA A 2 25.24 15.96 8.57
N SER A 3 26.35 15.31 8.25
CA SER A 3 26.50 14.46 7.08
C SER A 3 26.46 13.01 7.58
N GLU A 4 25.56 12.22 7.00
CA GLU A 4 25.52 10.75 7.08
C GLU A 4 25.01 10.12 8.38
N LEU A 5 23.77 10.45 8.76
CA LEU A 5 22.85 9.34 9.03
C LEU A 5 22.55 8.73 7.66
N ALA A 6 23.31 7.71 7.26
CA ALA A 6 22.97 6.92 6.09
C ALA A 6 21.49 6.54 6.25
N LYS A 7 20.60 7.08 5.41
CA LYS A 7 19.21 6.62 5.35
C LYS A 7 19.28 5.12 5.12
N THR A 8 19.03 4.33 6.15
CA THR A 8 18.98 2.88 6.05
C THR A 8 17.76 2.57 5.20
N ARG A 9 17.99 2.43 3.89
CA ARG A 9 16.95 2.04 2.94
C ARG A 9 16.53 0.61 3.26
N LEU A 10 15.25 0.32 3.11
CA LEU A 10 14.73 -1.03 3.38
C LEU A 10 15.24 -2.06 2.37
N ALA A 11 15.52 -1.60 1.15
CA ALA A 11 16.13 -2.39 0.09
C ALA A 11 17.06 -1.52 -0.77
N GLU A 12 17.97 -2.17 -1.49
CA GLU A 12 18.87 -1.49 -2.44
C GLU A 12 18.08 -0.88 -3.61
N LEU A 13 18.53 0.28 -4.09
CA LEU A 13 17.86 1.03 -5.16
C LEU A 13 17.71 0.19 -6.44
N GLU A 14 18.69 -0.66 -6.73
CA GLU A 14 18.68 -1.55 -7.90
C GLU A 14 17.50 -2.54 -7.86
N VAL A 15 17.15 -3.02 -6.67
CA VAL A 15 16.02 -3.95 -6.49
C VAL A 15 14.70 -3.27 -6.79
N TYR A 16 14.50 -2.03 -6.33
CA TYR A 16 13.32 -1.22 -6.66
C TYR A 16 13.19 -0.97 -8.17
N ILE A 17 14.32 -0.70 -8.84
CA ILE A 17 14.35 -0.46 -10.29
C ILE A 17 14.04 -1.76 -11.04
N ALA A 18 14.63 -2.89 -10.64
CA ALA A 18 14.43 -4.20 -11.27
C ALA A 18 12.96 -4.67 -11.20
N HIS A 19 12.26 -4.35 -10.11
CA HIS A 19 10.84 -4.67 -9.95
C HIS A 19 9.88 -3.66 -10.61
N GLY A 20 10.40 -2.55 -11.13
CA GLY A 20 9.62 -1.56 -11.87
C GLY A 20 8.73 -0.68 -10.99
N VAL A 21 9.07 -0.52 -9.71
CA VAL A 21 8.26 0.25 -8.73
C VAL A 21 8.15 1.74 -9.11
N HIS A 22 9.21 2.27 -9.70
CA HIS A 22 9.34 3.66 -10.13
C HIS A 22 8.58 4.00 -11.42
N ILE A 23 8.09 3.00 -12.16
CA ILE A 23 7.44 3.21 -13.46
C ILE A 23 5.98 3.55 -13.22
N GLY A 24 5.62 4.83 -13.32
CA GLY A 24 4.22 5.25 -13.24
C GLY A 24 3.51 5.20 -14.59
N THR A 25 2.43 5.96 -14.72
CA THR A 25 1.69 6.10 -15.98
C THR A 25 1.98 7.42 -16.69
N ARG A 26 1.36 7.61 -17.87
CA ARG A 26 1.43 8.88 -18.61
C ARG A 26 0.60 9.97 -17.96
N GLN A 27 -0.49 9.59 -17.31
CA GLN A 27 -1.39 10.52 -16.62
C GLN A 27 -0.83 10.85 -15.23
N ARG A 28 -1.07 12.08 -14.78
CA ARG A 28 -0.70 12.54 -13.44
C ARG A 28 -1.81 13.33 -12.79
N THR A 29 -2.13 13.02 -11.54
CA THR A 29 -3.03 13.83 -10.72
C THR A 29 -2.28 14.95 -10.00
N GLY A 30 -3.02 15.98 -9.55
CA GLY A 30 -2.44 17.10 -8.79
C GLY A 30 -1.78 16.62 -7.49
N SER A 31 -2.45 15.71 -6.77
CA SER A 31 -2.00 15.20 -5.48
C SER A 31 -0.75 14.32 -5.55
N MET A 32 -0.56 13.59 -6.65
CA MET A 32 0.60 12.73 -6.86
C MET A 32 1.84 13.47 -7.39
N ARG A 33 1.69 14.75 -7.78
CA ARG A 33 2.80 15.56 -8.32
C ARG A 33 4.02 15.62 -7.40
N ARG A 34 3.81 15.62 -6.08
CA ARG A 34 4.90 15.64 -5.07
C ARG A 34 5.73 14.36 -5.02
N PHE A 35 5.24 13.25 -5.57
CA PHE A 35 5.93 11.96 -5.59
C PHE A 35 6.59 11.65 -6.94
N ILE A 36 6.38 12.49 -7.95
CA ILE A 36 6.99 12.33 -9.28
C ILE A 36 8.38 12.97 -9.25
N TYR A 37 9.41 12.18 -9.56
CA TYR A 37 10.79 12.66 -9.69
C TYR A 37 11.00 13.38 -11.02
N ARG A 38 10.67 12.72 -12.13
CA ARG A 38 10.81 13.28 -13.49
C ARG A 38 9.90 12.58 -14.49
N VAL A 39 9.77 13.14 -15.69
CA VAL A 39 9.05 12.51 -16.80
C VAL A 39 10.06 11.99 -17.83
N ARG A 40 9.96 10.72 -18.22
CA ARG A 40 10.81 10.09 -19.25
C ARG A 40 9.93 9.50 -20.33
N GLN A 41 10.12 9.93 -21.59
CA GLN A 41 9.34 9.43 -22.75
C GLN A 41 7.81 9.50 -22.53
N GLY A 42 7.36 10.54 -21.82
CA GLY A 42 5.94 10.74 -21.48
C GLY A 42 5.41 9.87 -20.34
N VAL A 43 6.24 9.03 -19.71
CA VAL A 43 5.90 8.26 -18.50
C VAL A 43 6.41 8.99 -17.27
N ASN A 44 5.59 9.10 -16.23
CA ASN A 44 5.98 9.69 -14.96
C ASN A 44 6.83 8.67 -14.17
N ILE A 45 8.03 9.09 -13.76
CA ILE A 45 8.89 8.31 -12.89
C ILE A 45 8.64 8.73 -11.45
N LEU A 46 8.23 7.77 -10.62
CA LEU A 46 8.03 7.96 -9.18
C LEU A 46 9.38 7.97 -8.45
N ASP A 47 9.43 8.76 -7.37
CA ASP A 47 10.57 8.88 -6.48
C ASP A 47 10.65 7.69 -5.52
N VAL A 48 11.64 6.82 -5.74
CA VAL A 48 11.85 5.59 -4.95
C VAL A 48 12.21 5.90 -3.50
N GLU A 49 12.90 7.02 -3.23
CA GLU A 49 13.27 7.36 -1.85
C GLU A 49 12.02 7.67 -1.02
N LYS A 50 11.04 8.36 -1.63
CA LYS A 50 9.75 8.61 -1.00
C LYS A 50 8.94 7.34 -0.83
N THR A 51 9.03 6.41 -1.78
CA THR A 51 8.40 5.09 -1.64
C THR A 51 8.93 4.35 -0.42
N ASP A 52 10.25 4.27 -0.27
CA ASP A 52 10.92 3.59 0.84
C ASP A 52 10.52 4.20 2.20
N GLU A 53 10.57 5.52 2.32
CA GLU A 53 10.14 6.25 3.51
C GLU A 53 8.66 5.99 3.86
N ARG A 54 7.78 5.99 2.85
CA ARG A 54 6.35 5.76 3.05
C ARG A 54 6.03 4.33 3.43
N ILE A 55 6.75 3.35 2.88
CA ILE A 55 6.63 1.94 3.29
C ILE A 55 7.06 1.78 4.76
N ALA A 56 8.17 2.41 5.17
CA ALA A 56 8.62 2.37 6.56
C ALA A 56 7.62 3.03 7.53
N VAL A 57 6.99 4.14 7.13
CA VAL A 57 5.92 4.78 7.92
C VAL A 57 4.67 3.90 7.97
N ALA A 58 4.26 3.30 6.85
CA ALA A 58 3.09 2.42 6.78
C ALA A 58 3.28 1.17 7.63
N ALA A 59 4.44 0.52 7.57
CA ALA A 59 4.73 -0.65 8.40
C ALA A 59 4.68 -0.32 9.90
N ARG A 60 5.29 0.80 10.31
CA ARG A 60 5.24 1.27 11.71
C ARG A 60 3.83 1.62 12.16
N PHE A 61 3.00 2.17 11.26
CA PHE A 61 1.60 2.45 11.55
C PHE A 61 0.82 1.15 11.74
N LEU A 62 0.95 0.20 10.81
CA LEU A 62 0.28 -1.11 10.88
C LEU A 62 0.74 -1.97 12.07
N ALA A 63 1.98 -1.81 12.52
CA ALA A 63 2.52 -2.52 13.69
C ALA A 63 1.84 -2.13 15.01
N ARG A 64 1.22 -0.95 15.09
CA ARG A 64 0.52 -0.47 16.29
C ARG A 64 -0.86 -1.10 16.48
N HIS A 65 -1.38 -1.75 15.46
CA HIS A 65 -2.72 -2.33 15.45
C HIS A 65 -2.65 -3.85 15.48
N ASP A 66 -3.67 -4.46 16.11
CA ASP A 66 -3.83 -5.91 16.09
C ASP A 66 -4.07 -6.41 14.65
N PRO A 67 -3.47 -7.55 14.24
CA PRO A 67 -3.62 -8.07 12.89
C PRO A 67 -5.08 -8.30 12.46
N LYS A 68 -5.96 -8.59 13.42
CA LYS A 68 -7.38 -8.87 13.18
C LYS A 68 -8.19 -7.62 12.81
N ASP A 69 -7.72 -6.45 13.24
CA ASP A 69 -8.39 -5.16 13.05
C ASP A 69 -7.90 -4.44 11.79
N VAL A 70 -6.85 -4.94 11.16
CA VAL A 70 -6.35 -4.45 9.87
C VAL A 70 -7.00 -5.27 8.75
N VAL A 71 -7.46 -4.59 7.70
CA VAL A 71 -7.87 -5.25 6.45
C VAL A 71 -7.05 -4.76 5.28
N VAL A 72 -6.63 -5.69 4.42
CA VAL A 72 -6.05 -5.38 3.11
C VAL A 72 -7.04 -5.77 2.01
N VAL A 73 -7.32 -4.85 1.09
CA VAL A 73 -8.24 -5.07 -0.03
C VAL A 73 -7.53 -4.95 -1.38
N SER A 74 -7.86 -5.85 -2.29
CA SER A 74 -7.44 -5.80 -3.69
C SER A 74 -8.49 -6.39 -4.63
N ALA A 75 -9.17 -5.53 -5.38
CA ALA A 75 -9.99 -5.95 -6.50
C ALA A 75 -9.14 -6.35 -7.73
N ARG A 76 -7.95 -5.75 -7.90
CA ARG A 76 -7.07 -6.01 -9.05
C ARG A 76 -6.54 -7.45 -9.08
N GLN A 77 -6.63 -8.10 -10.24
CA GLN A 77 -6.18 -9.49 -10.46
C GLN A 77 -4.71 -9.71 -10.07
N TYR A 78 -3.81 -8.78 -10.42
CA TYR A 78 -2.39 -8.89 -10.07
C TYR A 78 -2.07 -8.60 -8.60
N GLY A 79 -2.97 -7.93 -7.88
CA GLY A 79 -2.83 -7.66 -6.44
C GLY A 79 -3.38 -8.79 -5.56
N GLN A 80 -4.29 -9.63 -6.08
CA GLN A 80 -4.90 -10.72 -5.32
C GLN A 80 -3.86 -11.71 -4.75
N TYR A 81 -2.86 -12.12 -5.54
CA TYR A 81 -1.84 -13.06 -5.09
C TYR A 81 -0.89 -12.47 -4.03
N PRO A 82 -0.28 -11.28 -4.25
CA PRO A 82 0.51 -10.59 -3.22
C PRO A 82 -0.27 -10.34 -1.93
N VAL A 83 -1.52 -9.88 -2.01
CA VAL A 83 -2.36 -9.62 -0.83
C VAL A 83 -2.67 -10.91 -0.08
N LYS A 84 -3.03 -11.99 -0.78
CA LYS A 84 -3.25 -13.29 -0.15
C LYS A 84 -2.01 -13.76 0.62
N LYS A 85 -0.83 -13.67 0.00
CA LYS A 85 0.45 -14.03 0.65
C LYS A 85 0.78 -13.11 1.82
N PHE A 86 0.49 -11.82 1.71
CA PHE A 86 0.65 -10.86 2.80
C PHE A 86 -0.21 -11.26 4.02
N GLY A 87 -1.48 -11.63 3.81
CA GLY A 87 -2.36 -12.11 4.87
C GLY A 87 -1.87 -13.39 5.53
N GLU A 88 -1.42 -14.37 4.73
CA GLU A 88 -0.86 -15.63 5.23
C GLU A 88 0.37 -15.42 6.14
N VAL A 89 1.22 -14.44 5.81
CA VAL A 89 2.47 -14.17 6.53
C VAL A 89 2.25 -13.30 7.77
N THR A 90 1.39 -12.28 7.68
CA THR A 90 1.23 -11.27 8.73
C THR A 90 0.05 -11.52 9.67
N GLY A 91 -0.80 -12.49 9.33
CA GLY A 91 -2.05 -12.79 10.04
C GLY A 91 -3.15 -11.73 9.83
N VAL A 92 -2.95 -10.79 8.91
CA VAL A 92 -3.89 -9.71 8.62
C VAL A 92 -5.06 -10.22 7.77
N ARG A 93 -6.26 -9.70 8.01
CA ARG A 93 -7.43 -10.06 7.19
C ARG A 93 -7.29 -9.50 5.78
N THR A 94 -7.63 -10.32 4.79
CA THR A 94 -7.52 -9.94 3.37
C THR A 94 -8.83 -10.16 2.63
N ILE A 95 -9.24 -9.18 1.83
CA ILE A 95 -10.38 -9.29 0.92
C ILE A 95 -9.82 -9.18 -0.50
N ILE A 96 -9.99 -10.26 -1.26
CA ILE A 96 -9.50 -10.36 -2.63
C ILE A 96 -10.66 -10.46 -3.62
N GLY A 97 -10.53 -9.80 -4.76
CA GLY A 97 -11.55 -9.80 -5.80
C GLY A 97 -12.66 -8.78 -5.52
N ARG A 98 -13.89 -9.12 -5.91
CA ARG A 98 -15.02 -8.20 -5.82
C ARG A 98 -15.35 -7.90 -4.35
N PHE A 99 -15.24 -6.64 -3.95
CA PHE A 99 -15.73 -6.16 -2.67
C PHE A 99 -17.25 -6.10 -2.68
N ILE A 100 -17.88 -6.65 -1.65
CA ILE A 100 -19.34 -6.65 -1.52
C ILE A 100 -19.74 -5.37 -0.77
N PRO A 101 -20.57 -4.49 -1.35
CA PRO A 101 -21.04 -3.30 -0.66
C PRO A 101 -21.77 -3.65 0.64
N GLY A 102 -21.49 -2.90 1.70
CA GLY A 102 -22.03 -3.10 3.04
C GLY A 102 -21.14 -3.95 3.94
N THR A 103 -19.97 -4.40 3.47
CA THR A 103 -19.06 -5.24 4.27
C THR A 103 -18.61 -4.53 5.55
N PHE A 104 -18.44 -3.20 5.53
CA PHE A 104 -18.08 -2.43 6.73
C PHE A 104 -19.26 -1.71 7.37
N THR A 105 -20.38 -1.52 6.67
CA THR A 105 -21.48 -0.65 7.13
C THR A 105 -22.77 -1.39 7.49
N ASN A 106 -22.96 -2.63 7.03
CA ASN A 106 -24.20 -3.38 7.25
C ASN A 106 -24.00 -4.58 8.21
N PRO A 107 -24.43 -4.47 9.48
CA PRO A 107 -24.29 -5.54 10.47
C PRO A 107 -25.06 -6.83 10.15
N ASN A 108 -26.07 -6.76 9.27
CA ASN A 108 -26.90 -7.93 8.93
C ASN A 108 -26.20 -8.89 7.93
N LEU A 109 -25.06 -8.50 7.37
CA LEU A 109 -24.30 -9.38 6.47
C LEU A 109 -23.48 -10.40 7.29
N GLY A 110 -23.50 -11.66 6.88
CA GLY A 110 -22.76 -12.74 7.56
C GLY A 110 -21.22 -12.59 7.51
N PHE A 111 -20.72 -11.68 6.67
CA PHE A 111 -19.31 -11.34 6.53
C PHE A 111 -19.02 -9.88 6.94
N PHE A 112 -19.94 -9.26 7.69
CA PHE A 112 -19.71 -7.97 8.31
C PHE A 112 -18.52 -8.03 9.27
N PHE A 113 -17.68 -7.00 9.21
CA PHE A 113 -16.65 -6.79 10.21
C PHE A 113 -16.29 -5.31 10.29
N GLU A 114 -15.75 -4.90 11.43
CA GLU A 114 -15.38 -3.51 11.72
C GLU A 114 -13.85 -3.40 11.76
N PRO A 115 -13.19 -3.03 10.64
CA PRO A 115 -11.76 -2.74 10.66
C PRO A 115 -11.45 -1.48 11.47
N LYS A 116 -10.24 -1.38 11.99
CA LYS A 116 -9.65 -0.12 12.48
C LYS A 116 -8.72 0.53 11.47
N VAL A 117 -8.21 -0.24 10.51
CA VAL A 117 -7.33 0.27 9.44
C VAL A 117 -7.64 -0.44 8.14
N LEU A 118 -7.77 0.32 7.05
CA LEU A 118 -7.90 -0.19 5.70
C LEU A 118 -6.61 0.03 4.92
N VAL A 119 -6.13 -1.00 4.24
CA VAL A 119 -5.06 -0.91 3.25
C VAL A 119 -5.62 -1.28 1.87
N VAL A 120 -5.53 -0.37 0.90
CA VAL A 120 -5.98 -0.61 -0.49
C VAL A 120 -4.81 -0.72 -1.46
N THR A 121 -4.98 -1.57 -2.46
CA THR A 121 -3.97 -1.80 -3.51
C THR A 121 -4.06 -0.76 -4.60
N ASP A 122 -5.28 -0.37 -4.97
CA ASP A 122 -5.50 0.67 -5.96
C ASP A 122 -6.76 1.45 -5.63
N PRO A 123 -6.66 2.76 -5.35
CA PRO A 123 -7.81 3.60 -5.04
C PRO A 123 -8.90 3.59 -6.11
N LEU A 124 -8.53 3.42 -7.39
CA LEU A 124 -9.49 3.42 -8.49
C LEU A 124 -10.29 2.10 -8.54
N ALA A 125 -9.65 0.97 -8.27
CA ALA A 125 -10.31 -0.34 -8.29
C ALA A 125 -11.01 -0.65 -6.96
N ASP A 126 -10.50 -0.08 -5.87
CA ASP A 126 -10.94 -0.28 -4.49
C ASP A 126 -11.71 0.95 -3.97
N GLU A 127 -12.49 1.64 -4.82
CA GLU A 127 -13.27 2.82 -4.43
C GLU A 127 -14.34 2.49 -3.39
N GLN A 128 -15.04 1.36 -3.56
CA GLN A 128 -16.10 0.93 -2.64
C GLN A 128 -15.61 0.76 -1.18
N PRO A 129 -14.52 0.01 -0.89
CA PRO A 129 -14.01 -0.07 0.48
C PRO A 129 -13.48 1.26 1.00
N LEU A 130 -12.90 2.13 0.15
CA LEU A 130 -12.49 3.48 0.56
C LEU A 130 -13.68 4.33 1.01
N ARG A 131 -14.78 4.30 0.24
CA ARG A 131 -16.00 5.01 0.58
C ARG A 131 -16.60 4.50 1.90
N GLU A 132 -16.71 3.19 2.06
CA GLU A 132 -17.22 2.62 3.31
C GLU A 132 -16.29 2.94 4.49
N ALA A 133 -14.97 2.91 4.29
CA ALA A 133 -14.00 3.31 5.31
C ALA A 133 -14.17 4.78 5.74
N ALA A 134 -14.47 5.68 4.79
CA ALA A 134 -14.77 7.07 5.09
C ALA A 134 -16.08 7.21 5.90
N GLU A 135 -17.11 6.41 5.60
CA GLU A 135 -18.38 6.41 6.35
C GLU A 135 -18.19 5.96 7.81
N ILE A 136 -17.30 4.99 8.07
CA ILE A 136 -16.98 4.52 9.44
C ILE A 136 -15.79 5.26 10.08
N MET A 137 -15.22 6.27 9.40
CA MET A 137 -14.11 7.10 9.87
C MET A 137 -12.85 6.31 10.28
N ILE A 138 -12.46 5.31 9.49
CA ILE A 138 -11.22 4.56 9.73
C ILE A 138 -10.08 5.10 8.87
N PRO A 139 -8.84 5.12 9.41
CA PRO A 139 -7.67 5.53 8.65
C PRO A 139 -7.38 4.59 7.48
N THR A 140 -7.02 5.16 6.34
CA THR A 140 -6.76 4.44 5.10
C THR A 140 -5.31 4.59 4.63
N VAL A 141 -4.73 3.48 4.18
CA VAL A 141 -3.41 3.41 3.55
C VAL A 141 -3.59 2.94 2.11
N GLY A 142 -3.02 3.65 1.14
CA GLY A 142 -3.24 3.33 -0.28
C GLY A 142 -1.95 3.27 -1.08
N ILE A 143 -1.78 2.20 -1.86
CA ILE A 143 -0.73 2.12 -2.88
C ILE A 143 -1.21 2.90 -4.11
N CYS A 144 -0.53 4.01 -4.39
CA CYS A 144 -0.96 4.97 -5.42
C CYS A 144 0.09 5.11 -6.51
N ASP A 145 -0.36 4.98 -7.76
CA ASP A 145 0.37 5.31 -8.96
C ASP A 145 0.13 6.79 -9.34
N SER A 146 0.83 7.29 -10.36
CA SER A 146 0.81 8.71 -10.75
C SER A 146 -0.58 9.23 -11.12
N ASP A 147 -1.47 8.38 -11.61
CA ASP A 147 -2.84 8.70 -12.04
C ASP A 147 -3.90 8.51 -10.96
N ASN A 148 -3.55 8.06 -9.76
CA ASN A 148 -4.53 7.87 -8.70
C ASN A 148 -4.94 9.17 -8.02
N GLU A 149 -6.21 9.26 -7.67
CA GLU A 149 -6.74 10.25 -6.73
C GLU A 149 -6.48 9.79 -5.30
N THR A 150 -6.29 10.74 -4.40
CA THR A 150 -5.83 10.48 -3.02
C THR A 150 -6.64 11.26 -1.99
N ALA A 151 -7.87 11.66 -2.35
CA ALA A 151 -8.74 12.44 -1.47
C ALA A 151 -9.12 11.65 -0.20
N ASP A 152 -9.45 10.36 -0.38
CA ASP A 152 -9.91 9.48 0.71
C ASP A 152 -8.78 8.61 1.29
N ILE A 153 -7.52 9.05 1.13
CA ILE A 153 -6.32 8.30 1.54
C ILE A 153 -5.47 9.12 2.50
N ASP A 154 -5.37 8.67 3.75
CA ASP A 154 -4.57 9.33 4.77
C ASP A 154 -3.06 9.11 4.54
N LEU A 155 -2.68 7.85 4.27
CA LEU A 155 -1.29 7.48 4.05
C LEU A 155 -1.06 6.91 2.64
N ILE A 156 -0.41 7.73 1.82
CA ILE A 156 -0.08 7.36 0.44
C ILE A 156 1.28 6.65 0.38
N ILE A 157 1.30 5.47 -0.24
CA ILE A 157 2.52 4.76 -0.66
C ILE A 157 2.67 4.95 -2.17
N PRO A 158 3.57 5.83 -2.64
CA PRO A 158 3.74 6.07 -4.07
C PRO A 158 4.46 4.88 -4.71
N ALA A 159 3.76 4.07 -5.49
CA ALA A 159 4.35 2.93 -6.19
C ALA A 159 3.47 2.51 -7.37
N ASN A 160 4.10 1.85 -8.35
CA ASN A 160 3.39 1.23 -9.46
C ASN A 160 2.46 0.11 -8.97
N ASN A 161 1.15 0.37 -8.98
CA ASN A 161 0.11 -0.56 -8.55
C ASN A 161 -0.50 -1.39 -9.71
N LYS A 162 0.11 -1.37 -10.89
CA LYS A 162 -0.39 -2.07 -12.09
C LYS A 162 0.45 -3.29 -12.46
N SER A 163 1.73 -3.25 -12.14
CA SER A 163 2.66 -4.30 -12.53
C SER A 163 2.72 -5.43 -11.51
N ARG A 164 2.65 -6.68 -11.98
CA ARG A 164 2.74 -7.88 -11.13
C ARG A 164 3.99 -7.90 -10.25
N LYS A 165 5.16 -7.57 -10.82
CA LYS A 165 6.44 -7.55 -10.09
C LYS A 165 6.49 -6.46 -9.04
N SER A 166 6.00 -5.27 -9.37
CA SER A 166 5.97 -4.12 -8.46
C SER A 166 5.07 -4.41 -7.26
N LEU A 167 3.83 -4.83 -7.48
CA LEU A 167 2.90 -5.17 -6.39
C LEU A 167 3.45 -6.27 -5.49
N ALA A 168 4.00 -7.34 -6.07
CA ALA A 168 4.62 -8.41 -5.30
C ALA A 168 5.75 -7.89 -4.41
N PHE A 169 6.62 -7.04 -4.95
CA PHE A 169 7.74 -6.46 -4.22
C PHE A 169 7.28 -5.50 -3.11
N VAL A 170 6.32 -4.62 -3.38
CA VAL A 170 5.80 -3.67 -2.39
C VAL A 170 5.14 -4.39 -1.21
N TYR A 171 4.29 -5.38 -1.48
CA TYR A 171 3.67 -6.19 -0.42
C TYR A 171 4.68 -7.05 0.35
N TRP A 172 5.67 -7.62 -0.35
CA TRP A 172 6.75 -8.37 0.29
C TRP A 172 7.55 -7.47 1.25
N LEU A 173 7.93 -6.28 0.79
CA LEU A 173 8.72 -5.35 1.58
C LEU A 173 7.92 -4.80 2.77
N LEU A 174 6.64 -4.49 2.56
CA LEU A 174 5.73 -4.09 3.62
C LEU A 174 5.56 -5.20 4.67
N ALA A 175 5.43 -6.46 4.25
CA ALA A 175 5.37 -7.61 5.16
C ALA A 175 6.67 -7.79 5.94
N LYS A 176 7.83 -7.75 5.25
CA LYS A 176 9.15 -7.85 5.90
C LYS A 176 9.27 -6.78 6.98
N GLN A 177 8.99 -5.52 6.64
CA GLN A 177 9.10 -4.42 7.59
C GLN A 177 8.08 -4.54 8.74
N LEU A 178 6.84 -4.93 8.46
CA LEU A 178 5.81 -5.11 9.49
C LEU A 178 6.24 -6.16 10.52
N LEU A 179 6.76 -7.30 10.07
CA LEU A 179 7.24 -8.36 10.96
C LEU A 179 8.49 -7.95 11.74
N THR A 180 9.38 -7.18 11.11
CA THR A 180 10.54 -6.59 11.79
C THR A 180 10.12 -5.63 12.90
N GLU A 181 9.13 -4.76 12.66
CA GLU A 181 8.59 -3.84 13.67
C GLU A 181 7.88 -4.59 14.81
N ARG A 182 7.28 -5.76 14.52
CA ARG A 182 6.69 -6.66 15.54
C ARG A 182 7.74 -7.48 16.31
N GLY A 183 9.00 -7.49 15.87
CA GLY A 183 10.08 -8.27 16.47
C GLY A 183 10.08 -9.76 16.12
N GLU A 184 9.28 -10.19 15.13
CA GLU A 184 9.18 -11.59 14.70
C GLU A 184 10.31 -12.00 13.75
N VAL A 185 10.95 -11.03 13.08
CA VAL A 185 12.02 -11.24 12.11
C VAL A 185 13.19 -10.30 12.40
N THR A 186 14.40 -10.86 12.50
CA THR A 186 15.65 -10.11 12.68
C THR A 186 15.97 -9.25 11.47
N LYS A 187 16.60 -8.08 11.70
CA LYS A 187 17.11 -7.19 10.63
C LYS A 187 18.40 -7.75 10.04
N ASP A 188 18.29 -8.85 9.33
CA ASP A 188 19.37 -9.42 8.51
C ASP A 188 19.11 -9.19 7.01
#